data_AF-A0A3P8UPT0-F1
#
_entry.id   AF-A0A3P8UPT0-F1
#
_cell.length_a   1.000
_cell.length_b   1.000
_cell.length_c   1.000
_cell.angle_alpha   90.00
_cell.angle_beta   90.00
_cell.angle_gamma   90.00
#
_symmetry.space_group_name_H-M   'P 1'
#
loop_
_entity.id
_entity.type
_entity.pdbx_description
1 polymer ?
#
loop_
_entity_poly.entity_id
_entity_poly.type
_entity_poly.pdbx_seq_one_letter_code
_entity_poly.pdbx_strand_id
1 'polypeptide(L)'
;MASKRSQDKCDKSGKKRQKKSEQRAELTSVLQDEQLKREVKEAWSLKSRCMLGDLELDCHPFPHCIIKNFLSSETFVENLQRELLDLNFHEKSNDLYKFKQSDDLKKRKEPHIAGLRAAVFQPFRSWLCEVLGLELEPTVDISCAKYEYTDVLLCHDDELEGRRVAFILYLVPPWESSDGGSLDLYATDDNLQPTNIVKSLVPSLNTLVLFEVSPVSFHQVSEVLSRDKCRLSLSGWFHGPTLERPTRYIEPQIQRNPHLPRDETLLLEWINPIYLDIAYQEKIQEEFEDSSEIQLKDFLKEEKFREVAEALSQIQWTRRGPPNKRCYEVASVHSLPQCVSGCWELLHSEAFFLLLSNFTGLRLHFLCPADDDEEETEGNIGDKKATVSANGSESSNTSQEKELSTPVCCGEVRQWSHGSYTLLHDGEAARAEYALDLVLPFGCKDWQSEFGGFTCYVANEEDEELLTVYPEDNSLALVYRDKETLRFVKHVNHKSFSDFAEQSKGCRAFFDFSFVYYE
;
A
#
# COMPACT_ATOMS: atom_id res chain seq x y z
N MET A 1 13.23 -66.21 63.47
CA MET A 1 12.35 -65.10 63.89
C MET A 1 12.80 -63.84 63.18
N ALA A 2 11.84 -63.09 62.59
CA ALA A 2 11.82 -61.66 62.23
C ALA A 2 13.05 -61.03 61.52
N SER A 3 12.97 -60.22 60.47
CA SER A 3 11.86 -59.56 59.76
C SER A 3 12.39 -59.04 58.40
N LYS A 4 11.52 -58.96 57.40
CA LYS A 4 11.79 -58.37 56.07
C LYS A 4 11.73 -56.83 56.14
N ARG A 5 12.59 -56.14 55.37
CA ARG A 5 12.17 -54.94 54.63
C ARG A 5 13.02 -54.74 53.37
N SER A 6 12.31 -54.54 52.27
CA SER A 6 12.74 -54.35 50.89
C SER A 6 13.41 -52.99 50.67
N GLN A 7 14.44 -52.97 49.83
CA GLN A 7 14.92 -51.74 49.18
C GLN A 7 15.00 -51.97 47.68
N ASP A 8 14.33 -51.07 46.97
CA ASP A 8 14.12 -51.02 45.54
C ASP A 8 15.41 -50.99 44.73
N LYS A 9 15.44 -51.80 43.66
CA LYS A 9 16.34 -51.61 42.53
C LYS A 9 15.78 -50.48 41.67
N CYS A 10 16.42 -49.32 41.71
CA CYS A 10 16.23 -48.28 40.70
C CYS A 10 17.28 -48.49 39.59
N ASP A 11 16.82 -49.07 38.48
CA ASP A 11 17.59 -49.21 37.24
C ASP A 11 17.95 -47.83 36.67
N LYS A 12 19.25 -47.57 36.59
CA LYS A 12 19.81 -46.45 35.83
C LYS A 12 19.70 -46.78 34.34
N SER A 13 18.57 -46.49 33.71
CA SER A 13 18.49 -46.39 32.25
C SER A 13 18.94 -45.00 31.80
N GLY A 14 20.05 -44.96 31.07
CA GLY A 14 20.66 -43.74 30.59
C GLY A 14 19.76 -43.00 29.59
N LYS A 15 19.38 -41.76 29.94
CA LYS A 15 18.96 -40.77 28.95
C LYS A 15 20.16 -40.41 28.08
N LYS A 16 20.31 -41.05 26.92
CA LYS A 16 21.15 -40.54 25.83
C LYS A 16 20.59 -39.16 25.46
N ARG A 17 21.27 -38.09 25.90
CA ARG A 17 21.09 -36.76 25.31
C ARG A 17 21.48 -36.89 23.84
N GLN A 18 20.48 -36.89 22.97
CA GLN A 18 20.68 -36.79 21.54
C GLN A 18 21.40 -35.47 21.30
N LYS A 19 22.70 -35.55 20.97
CA LYS A 19 23.52 -34.40 20.58
C LYS A 19 22.79 -33.79 19.38
N LYS A 20 22.23 -32.57 19.53
CA LYS A 20 21.67 -31.82 18.40
C LYS A 20 22.81 -31.65 17.39
N SER A 21 22.83 -32.49 16.36
CA SER A 21 23.71 -32.32 15.22
C SER A 21 23.22 -31.08 14.50
N GLU A 22 24.05 -30.05 14.40
CA GLU A 22 23.80 -28.96 13.46
C GLU A 22 23.72 -29.58 12.06
N GLN A 23 22.56 -29.46 11.42
CA GLN A 23 22.40 -29.92 10.03
C GLN A 23 23.06 -28.88 9.15
N ARG A 24 24.06 -29.29 8.36
CA ARG A 24 24.78 -28.37 7.49
C ARG A 24 24.03 -28.26 6.16
N ALA A 25 23.56 -27.05 5.84
CA ALA A 25 23.07 -26.75 4.50
C ALA A 25 24.27 -26.67 3.55
N GLU A 26 24.28 -27.48 2.50
CA GLU A 26 25.28 -27.44 1.44
C GLU A 26 24.71 -26.66 0.25
N LEU A 27 25.40 -25.61 -0.14
CA LEU A 27 25.06 -24.82 -1.32
C LEU A 27 25.43 -25.59 -2.60
N THR A 28 24.79 -25.25 -3.71
CA THR A 28 25.11 -25.81 -5.02
C THR A 28 26.59 -25.72 -5.35
N SER A 29 27.15 -26.77 -5.97
CA SER A 29 28.55 -26.83 -6.36
C SER A 29 28.92 -25.79 -7.42
N VAL A 30 27.93 -25.27 -8.15
CA VAL A 30 28.08 -24.17 -9.12
C VAL A 30 28.73 -22.94 -8.48
N LEU A 31 28.47 -22.68 -7.19
CA LEU A 31 29.07 -21.54 -6.48
C LEU A 31 30.53 -21.75 -6.06
N GLN A 32 31.04 -22.98 -6.16
CA GLN A 32 32.45 -23.32 -5.88
C GLN A 32 33.33 -23.25 -7.13
N ASP A 33 32.75 -23.02 -8.31
CA ASP A 33 33.47 -22.87 -9.55
C ASP A 33 34.07 -21.45 -9.66
N GLU A 34 35.38 -21.35 -9.51
CA GLU A 34 36.12 -20.08 -9.60
C GLU A 34 36.11 -19.45 -11.00
N GLN A 35 35.91 -20.25 -12.06
CA GLN A 35 35.75 -19.69 -13.40
C GLN A 35 34.38 -19.02 -13.52
N LEU A 36 33.33 -19.71 -13.08
CA LEU A 36 31.97 -19.18 -13.06
C LEU A 36 31.87 -17.91 -12.23
N LYS A 37 32.46 -17.91 -11.02
CA LYS A 37 32.47 -16.74 -10.14
C LYS A 37 33.11 -15.52 -10.80
N ARG A 38 34.20 -15.71 -11.56
CA ARG A 38 34.86 -14.63 -12.32
C ARG A 38 33.97 -14.10 -13.44
N GLU A 39 33.30 -14.99 -14.17
CA GLU A 39 32.39 -14.61 -15.26
C GLU A 39 31.15 -13.88 -14.74
N VAL A 40 30.55 -14.34 -13.63
CA VAL A 40 29.42 -13.66 -12.99
C VAL A 40 29.83 -12.28 -12.47
N LYS A 41 31.00 -12.17 -11.84
CA LYS A 41 31.56 -10.89 -11.40
C LYS A 41 31.76 -9.91 -12.56
N GLU A 42 32.36 -10.36 -13.65
CA GLU A 42 32.56 -9.54 -14.84
C GLU A 42 31.21 -9.12 -15.44
N ALA A 43 30.29 -10.06 -15.60
CA ALA A 43 28.98 -9.80 -16.16
C ALA A 43 28.14 -8.83 -15.31
N TRP A 44 28.22 -8.93 -13.98
CA TRP A 44 27.56 -8.00 -13.06
C TRP A 44 28.12 -6.58 -13.20
N SER A 45 29.45 -6.45 -13.22
CA SER A 45 30.14 -5.17 -13.38
C SER A 45 29.83 -4.50 -14.73
N LEU A 46 29.80 -5.29 -15.80
CA LEU A 46 29.49 -4.82 -17.15
C LEU A 46 27.99 -4.66 -17.42
N LYS A 47 27.12 -5.00 -16.45
CA LYS A 47 25.66 -5.04 -16.60
C LYS A 47 25.20 -5.87 -17.81
N SER A 48 25.85 -7.01 -18.04
CA SER A 48 25.57 -7.90 -19.15
C SER A 48 24.91 -9.21 -18.67
N ARG A 49 24.06 -9.78 -19.51
CA ARG A 49 23.43 -11.07 -19.23
C ARG A 49 24.47 -12.20 -19.25
N CYS A 50 24.35 -13.14 -18.31
CA CYS A 50 25.17 -14.33 -18.23
C CYS A 50 24.32 -15.54 -17.81
N MET A 51 24.52 -16.70 -18.44
CA MET A 51 23.86 -17.95 -18.03
C MET A 51 24.91 -19.06 -17.97
N LEU A 52 25.08 -19.64 -16.77
CA LEU A 52 26.11 -20.63 -16.48
C LEU A 52 25.50 -21.73 -15.59
N GLY A 53 25.21 -22.88 -16.20
CA GLY A 53 24.56 -24.00 -15.51
C GLY A 53 23.19 -23.60 -14.93
N ASP A 54 23.05 -23.73 -13.62
CA ASP A 54 21.83 -23.39 -12.87
C ASP A 54 21.75 -21.92 -12.46
N LEU A 55 22.74 -21.09 -12.82
CA LEU A 55 22.78 -19.66 -12.52
C LEU A 55 22.47 -18.83 -13.78
N GLU A 56 21.54 -17.89 -13.65
CA GLU A 56 21.20 -16.90 -14.66
C GLU A 56 21.28 -15.50 -14.04
N LEU A 57 22.17 -14.65 -14.58
CA LEU A 57 22.23 -13.22 -14.29
C LEU A 57 21.64 -12.46 -15.47
N ASP A 58 20.69 -11.59 -15.19
CA ASP A 58 20.15 -10.62 -16.13
C ASP A 58 20.21 -9.23 -15.50
N CYS A 59 20.35 -8.20 -16.32
CA CYS A 59 20.50 -6.82 -15.87
C CYS A 59 19.36 -5.91 -16.33
N HIS A 60 18.34 -6.47 -16.98
CA HIS A 60 17.13 -5.75 -17.37
C HIS A 60 15.90 -6.28 -16.59
N PRO A 61 15.12 -5.42 -15.90
CA PRO A 61 15.22 -3.96 -15.83
C PRO A 61 16.35 -3.45 -14.93
N PHE A 62 16.81 -4.27 -14.00
CA PHE A 62 17.96 -4.03 -13.12
C PHE A 62 18.71 -5.35 -12.85
N PRO A 63 19.94 -5.33 -12.32
CA PRO A 63 20.71 -6.53 -11.99
C PRO A 63 19.97 -7.47 -11.03
N HIS A 64 19.65 -8.66 -11.51
CA HIS A 64 19.03 -9.73 -10.73
C HIS A 64 19.56 -11.08 -11.20
N CYS A 65 19.76 -11.98 -10.24
CA CYS A 65 20.34 -13.30 -10.45
C CYS A 65 19.41 -14.39 -9.91
N ILE A 66 19.27 -15.46 -10.68
CA ILE A 66 18.43 -16.63 -10.41
C ILE A 66 19.36 -17.82 -10.30
N ILE A 67 19.32 -18.52 -9.17
CA ILE A 67 20.13 -19.71 -8.90
C ILE A 67 19.16 -20.86 -8.59
N LYS A 68 19.02 -21.78 -9.54
CA LYS A 68 18.24 -23.01 -9.38
C LYS A 68 19.01 -24.02 -8.53
N ASN A 69 18.28 -24.94 -7.90
CA ASN A 69 18.84 -25.99 -7.06
C ASN A 69 19.82 -25.44 -6.01
N PHE A 70 19.48 -24.32 -5.38
CA PHE A 70 20.39 -23.55 -4.53
C PHE A 70 20.99 -24.38 -3.38
N LEU A 71 20.18 -25.26 -2.80
CA LEU A 71 20.59 -26.24 -1.80
C LEU A 71 20.79 -27.61 -2.46
N SER A 72 21.96 -28.22 -2.24
CA SER A 72 22.36 -29.48 -2.90
C SER A 72 21.61 -30.72 -2.41
N SER A 73 21.00 -30.68 -1.23
CA SER A 73 20.35 -31.84 -0.59
C SER A 73 18.83 -31.68 -0.60
N GLU A 74 18.14 -32.48 -1.40
CA GLU A 74 16.66 -32.54 -1.43
C GLU A 74 16.08 -32.85 -0.06
N THR A 75 16.67 -33.81 0.67
CA THR A 75 16.27 -34.15 2.05
C THR A 75 16.38 -32.95 3.00
N PHE A 76 17.39 -32.09 2.81
CA PHE A 76 17.51 -30.87 3.61
C PHE A 76 16.37 -29.89 3.28
N VAL A 77 16.06 -29.71 1.99
CA VAL A 77 14.96 -28.84 1.52
C VAL A 77 13.62 -29.30 2.10
N GLU A 78 13.30 -30.58 2.05
CA GLU A 78 12.06 -31.15 2.60
C GLU A 78 11.93 -30.93 4.10
N ASN A 79 13.02 -31.16 4.85
CA ASN A 79 13.01 -30.97 6.30
C ASN A 79 12.98 -29.50 6.70
N LEU A 80 13.65 -28.61 5.94
CA LEU A 80 13.55 -27.17 6.11
C LEU A 80 12.11 -26.71 5.89
N GLN A 81 11.47 -27.14 4.81
CA GLN A 81 10.07 -26.82 4.53
C GLN A 81 9.16 -27.25 5.69
N ARG A 82 9.36 -28.46 6.23
CA ARG A 82 8.62 -28.94 7.41
C ARG A 82 8.81 -28.06 8.64
N GLU A 83 10.06 -27.73 8.98
CA GLU A 83 10.37 -26.84 10.11
C GLU A 83 9.73 -25.44 9.94
N LEU A 84 9.72 -24.90 8.73
CA LEU A 84 9.13 -23.60 8.43
C LEU A 84 7.60 -23.62 8.49
N LEU A 85 6.97 -24.68 7.99
CA LEU A 85 5.52 -24.83 8.03
C LEU A 85 4.99 -24.97 9.47
N ASP A 86 5.80 -25.52 10.37
CA ASP A 86 5.51 -25.67 11.81
C ASP A 86 5.68 -24.36 12.63
N LEU A 87 6.18 -23.27 12.00
CA LEU A 87 6.27 -21.97 12.67
C LEU A 87 4.89 -21.33 12.85
N ASN A 88 4.81 -20.43 13.83
CA ASN A 88 3.68 -19.51 13.93
C ASN A 88 3.79 -18.44 12.85
N PHE A 89 2.66 -18.13 12.22
CA PHE A 89 2.54 -17.07 11.24
C PHE A 89 1.51 -16.05 11.70
N HIS A 90 1.82 -14.79 11.45
CA HIS A 90 1.00 -13.64 11.78
C HIS A 90 0.54 -12.99 10.48
N GLU A 91 -0.74 -12.66 10.39
CA GLU A 91 -1.27 -11.89 9.27
C GLU A 91 -0.65 -10.49 9.29
N LYS A 92 -0.19 -10.04 8.12
CA LYS A 92 0.31 -8.70 7.87
C LYS A 92 -0.50 -8.11 6.74
N SER A 93 -1.13 -6.97 7.00
CA SER A 93 -1.95 -6.27 6.02
C SER A 93 -1.82 -4.78 6.23
N ASN A 94 -1.48 -4.06 5.17
CA ASN A 94 -1.53 -2.59 5.06
C ASN A 94 -1.90 -2.23 3.62
N ASP A 95 -1.75 -0.98 3.20
CA ASP A 95 -1.96 -0.55 1.82
C ASP A 95 -1.13 -1.37 0.81
N LEU A 96 0.16 -1.61 1.10
CA LEU A 96 1.14 -2.24 0.22
C LEU A 96 0.97 -3.76 0.08
N TYR A 97 0.56 -4.44 1.14
CA TYR A 97 0.56 -5.91 1.16
C TYR A 97 -0.59 -6.54 1.94
N LYS A 98 -0.79 -7.82 1.66
CA LYS A 98 -1.53 -8.75 2.50
C LYS A 98 -0.90 -10.14 2.36
N PHE A 99 -0.33 -10.67 3.44
CA PHE A 99 0.23 -12.02 3.49
C PHE A 99 0.44 -12.45 4.95
N LYS A 100 1.01 -13.65 5.16
CA LYS A 100 1.37 -14.16 6.47
C LYS A 100 2.89 -14.23 6.65
N GLN A 101 3.42 -13.70 7.74
CA GLN A 101 4.85 -13.71 8.06
C GLN A 101 5.13 -14.46 9.36
N SER A 102 6.22 -15.23 9.40
CA SER A 102 6.71 -15.80 10.66
C SER A 102 7.38 -14.75 11.54
N ASP A 103 7.66 -15.10 12.79
CA ASP A 103 8.68 -14.38 13.56
C ASP A 103 10.04 -14.34 12.81
N ASP A 104 10.88 -13.35 13.14
CA ASP A 104 12.26 -13.27 12.66
C ASP A 104 13.03 -14.57 12.93
N LEU A 105 13.73 -15.08 11.91
CA LEU A 105 14.47 -16.33 11.97
C LEU A 105 15.89 -16.17 12.49
N LYS A 106 16.34 -14.95 12.80
CA LYS A 106 17.70 -14.65 13.32
C LYS A 106 18.12 -15.51 14.51
N LYS A 107 17.22 -15.74 15.46
CA LYS A 107 17.50 -16.44 16.73
C LYS A 107 16.91 -17.86 16.81
N ARG A 108 16.27 -18.33 15.75
CA ARG A 108 15.67 -19.68 15.65
C ARG A 108 16.73 -20.78 15.75
N LYS A 109 16.39 -21.89 16.42
CA LYS A 109 17.31 -22.97 16.86
C LYS A 109 16.95 -24.35 16.29
N GLU A 110 15.92 -24.40 15.47
CA GLU A 110 15.51 -25.53 14.65
C GLU A 110 16.68 -25.84 13.68
N PRO A 111 17.11 -27.11 13.58
CA PRO A 111 18.40 -27.43 12.98
C PRO A 111 18.53 -27.09 11.50
N HIS A 112 17.46 -27.20 10.70
CA HIS A 112 17.52 -26.86 9.27
C HIS A 112 17.42 -25.34 9.06
N ILE A 113 16.61 -24.63 9.84
CA ILE A 113 16.60 -23.15 9.83
C ILE A 113 17.98 -22.60 10.23
N ALA A 114 18.58 -23.13 11.29
CA ALA A 114 19.92 -22.72 11.73
C ALA A 114 21.01 -23.06 10.70
N GLY A 115 20.93 -24.25 10.08
CA GLY A 115 21.82 -24.69 9.02
C GLY A 115 21.77 -23.80 7.79
N LEU A 116 20.55 -23.44 7.35
CA LEU A 116 20.36 -22.52 6.23
C LEU A 116 20.92 -21.14 6.53
N ARG A 117 20.56 -20.57 7.70
CA ARG A 117 21.08 -19.26 8.12
C ARG A 117 22.61 -19.22 8.09
N ALA A 118 23.25 -20.28 8.58
CA ALA A 118 24.70 -20.40 8.53
C ALA A 118 25.23 -20.42 7.09
N ALA A 119 24.60 -21.14 6.16
CA ALA A 119 25.03 -21.19 4.76
C ALA A 119 24.80 -19.86 4.01
N VAL A 120 23.66 -19.19 4.23
CA VAL A 120 23.30 -17.94 3.55
C VAL A 120 24.16 -16.77 4.04
N PHE A 121 24.29 -16.59 5.36
CA PHE A 121 24.97 -15.40 5.92
C PHE A 121 26.47 -15.57 6.16
N GLN A 122 27.04 -16.75 5.88
CA GLN A 122 28.49 -16.98 5.94
C GLN A 122 29.09 -17.29 4.56
N PRO A 123 29.12 -18.54 4.04
CA PRO A 123 29.79 -18.81 2.77
C PRO A 123 29.11 -18.11 1.58
N PHE A 124 27.79 -18.04 1.52
CA PHE A 124 27.11 -17.37 0.41
C PHE A 124 27.29 -15.85 0.45
N ARG A 125 27.17 -15.21 1.62
CA ARG A 125 27.52 -13.80 1.80
C ARG A 125 28.95 -13.49 1.36
N SER A 126 29.93 -14.31 1.76
CA SER A 126 31.33 -14.12 1.32
C SER A 126 31.46 -14.22 -0.20
N TRP A 127 30.78 -15.18 -0.83
CA TRP A 127 30.73 -15.29 -2.28
C TRP A 127 30.13 -14.03 -2.93
N LEU A 128 29.04 -13.49 -2.39
CA LEU A 128 28.42 -12.25 -2.86
C LEU A 128 29.35 -11.04 -2.71
N CYS A 129 30.06 -10.90 -1.59
CA CYS A 129 31.04 -9.83 -1.40
C CYS A 129 32.08 -9.82 -2.52
N GLU A 130 32.57 -11.00 -2.92
CA GLU A 130 33.57 -11.13 -3.97
C GLU A 130 33.03 -10.84 -5.37
N VAL A 131 31.80 -11.30 -5.67
CA VAL A 131 31.12 -11.08 -6.94
C VAL A 131 30.77 -9.61 -7.13
N LEU A 132 30.22 -8.96 -6.11
CA LEU A 132 29.82 -7.56 -6.18
C LEU A 132 30.99 -6.59 -5.99
N GLY A 133 32.10 -7.07 -5.41
CA GLY A 133 33.22 -6.20 -5.03
C GLY A 133 32.86 -5.25 -3.89
N LEU A 134 31.97 -5.67 -2.99
CA LEU A 134 31.43 -4.88 -1.89
C LEU A 134 31.60 -5.64 -0.57
N GLU A 135 31.73 -4.90 0.53
CA GLU A 135 31.72 -5.50 1.87
C GLU A 135 30.28 -5.51 2.41
N LEU A 136 29.68 -6.70 2.45
CA LEU A 136 28.37 -6.90 3.09
C LEU A 136 28.54 -7.22 4.56
N GLU A 137 27.68 -6.66 5.41
CA GLU A 137 27.67 -6.89 6.84
C GLU A 137 27.27 -8.33 7.21
N PRO A 138 27.73 -8.85 8.35
CA PRO A 138 27.32 -10.16 8.86
C PRO A 138 25.89 -10.16 9.45
N THR A 139 25.17 -9.04 9.36
CA THR A 139 23.81 -8.87 9.87
C THR A 139 22.89 -9.94 9.26
N VAL A 140 22.24 -10.70 10.14
CA VAL A 140 21.22 -11.67 9.76
C VAL A 140 19.87 -10.99 9.76
N ASP A 141 19.26 -10.96 8.59
CA ASP A 141 17.94 -10.40 8.32
C ASP A 141 17.21 -11.35 7.37
N ILE A 142 16.32 -12.18 7.93
CA ILE A 142 15.62 -13.23 7.19
C ILE A 142 14.31 -13.60 7.90
N SER A 143 13.23 -13.65 7.13
CA SER A 143 11.90 -14.06 7.58
C SER A 143 11.33 -15.15 6.67
N CYS A 144 10.30 -15.85 7.14
CA CYS A 144 9.50 -16.74 6.32
C CYS A 144 8.17 -16.07 5.97
N ALA A 145 7.80 -16.10 4.70
CA ALA A 145 6.54 -15.57 4.22
C ALA A 145 5.70 -16.70 3.59
N LYS A 146 4.40 -16.64 3.84
CA LYS A 146 3.35 -17.47 3.25
C LYS A 146 2.38 -16.56 2.52
N TYR A 147 2.19 -16.83 1.23
CA TYR A 147 1.12 -16.23 0.44
C TYR A 147 0.15 -17.34 0.03
N GLU A 148 -1.11 -17.14 0.36
CA GLU A 148 -2.25 -17.99 0.01
C GLU A 148 -3.19 -17.22 -0.92
N TYR A 149 -4.32 -17.81 -1.29
CA TYR A 149 -5.30 -17.16 -2.18
C TYR A 149 -5.61 -15.72 -1.75
N THR A 150 -5.52 -14.78 -2.70
CA THR A 150 -5.67 -13.33 -2.55
C THR A 150 -4.50 -12.55 -1.94
N ASP A 151 -3.49 -13.24 -1.39
CA ASP A 151 -2.33 -12.55 -0.82
C ASP A 151 -1.47 -11.94 -1.92
N VAL A 152 -0.91 -10.76 -1.64
CA VAL A 152 -0.19 -9.89 -2.59
C VAL A 152 0.82 -9.02 -1.85
N LEU A 153 1.88 -8.60 -2.55
CA LEU A 153 2.78 -7.53 -2.13
C LEU A 153 3.02 -6.63 -3.34
N LEU A 154 2.46 -5.42 -3.32
CA LEU A 154 2.40 -4.52 -4.47
C LEU A 154 3.76 -3.86 -4.77
N CYS A 155 3.79 -3.01 -5.80
CA CYS A 155 5.00 -2.39 -6.33
C CYS A 155 5.76 -1.56 -5.28
N HIS A 156 6.99 -1.97 -4.96
CA HIS A 156 7.93 -1.30 -4.06
C HIS A 156 9.38 -1.56 -4.52
N ASP A 157 10.36 -0.87 -3.95
CA ASP A 157 11.77 -0.92 -4.36
C ASP A 157 12.72 -1.53 -3.31
N ASP A 158 12.18 -1.93 -2.16
CA ASP A 158 12.90 -2.42 -0.99
C ASP A 158 13.85 -1.40 -0.32
N GLU A 159 13.71 -0.10 -0.64
CA GLU A 159 14.58 0.94 -0.12
C GLU A 159 14.43 1.11 1.40
N LEU A 160 15.47 0.69 2.13
CA LEU A 160 15.66 0.98 3.54
C LEU A 160 17.16 1.12 3.81
N GLU A 161 17.53 1.93 4.81
CA GLU A 161 18.95 2.16 5.13
C GLU A 161 19.67 0.85 5.45
N GLY A 162 20.89 0.68 4.92
CA GLY A 162 21.71 -0.52 5.09
C GLY A 162 21.36 -1.67 4.13
N ARG A 163 20.15 -1.78 3.58
CA ARG A 163 19.81 -2.86 2.63
C ARG A 163 20.56 -2.70 1.31
N ARG A 164 21.23 -3.78 0.87
CA ARG A 164 22.02 -3.78 -0.37
C ARG A 164 21.66 -4.86 -1.38
N VAL A 165 21.36 -6.06 -0.90
CA VAL A 165 20.96 -7.17 -1.78
C VAL A 165 19.75 -7.84 -1.18
N ALA A 166 18.61 -7.77 -1.87
CA ALA A 166 17.43 -8.54 -1.52
C ALA A 166 17.62 -9.98 -2.02
N PHE A 167 17.13 -10.96 -1.27
CA PHE A 167 17.09 -12.35 -1.71
C PHE A 167 15.77 -13.03 -1.33
N ILE A 168 15.36 -13.99 -2.15
CA ILE A 168 14.17 -14.80 -1.97
C ILE A 168 14.52 -16.25 -2.33
N LEU A 169 14.38 -17.18 -1.39
CA LEU A 169 14.48 -18.61 -1.60
C LEU A 169 13.09 -19.23 -1.60
N TYR A 170 12.67 -19.77 -2.75
CA TYR A 170 11.36 -20.37 -2.92
C TYR A 170 11.32 -21.83 -2.43
N LEU A 171 10.31 -22.15 -1.63
CA LEU A 171 10.03 -23.49 -1.09
C LEU A 171 8.59 -23.91 -1.43
N VAL A 172 8.21 -23.65 -2.68
CA VAL A 172 6.85 -23.84 -3.21
C VAL A 172 6.61 -25.28 -3.71
N PRO A 173 5.37 -25.78 -3.71
CA PRO A 173 5.00 -26.98 -4.49
C PRO A 173 5.14 -26.71 -6.00
N PRO A 174 4.85 -27.68 -6.90
CA PRO A 174 4.77 -27.40 -8.34
C PRO A 174 3.88 -26.17 -8.63
N TRP A 175 4.49 -25.17 -9.25
CA TRP A 175 3.91 -23.83 -9.43
C TRP A 175 3.98 -23.43 -10.90
N GLU A 176 2.91 -22.83 -11.39
CA GLU A 176 2.75 -22.38 -12.77
C GLU A 176 2.33 -20.91 -12.81
N SER A 177 2.47 -20.26 -13.96
CA SER A 177 2.10 -18.83 -14.09
C SER A 177 0.63 -18.56 -13.74
N SER A 178 -0.27 -19.52 -13.96
CA SER A 178 -1.69 -19.40 -13.63
C SER A 178 -2.00 -19.44 -12.14
N ASP A 179 -1.07 -19.90 -11.30
CA ASP A 179 -1.23 -19.88 -9.85
C ASP A 179 -1.03 -18.48 -9.25
N GLY A 180 -0.55 -17.51 -10.04
CA GLY A 180 -0.16 -16.17 -9.57
C GLY A 180 1.11 -16.21 -8.72
N GLY A 181 1.31 -15.23 -7.83
CA GLY A 181 2.46 -15.23 -6.91
C GLY A 181 3.83 -15.05 -7.58
N SER A 182 3.88 -14.58 -8.83
CA SER A 182 5.11 -14.27 -9.54
C SER A 182 5.85 -13.11 -8.89
N LEU A 183 7.19 -13.13 -8.97
CA LEU A 183 7.99 -11.94 -8.71
C LEU A 183 8.06 -11.13 -10.01
N ASP A 184 7.34 -10.01 -10.06
CA ASP A 184 7.31 -9.13 -11.23
C ASP A 184 8.29 -7.97 -11.04
N LEU A 185 9.06 -7.66 -12.09
CA LEU A 185 10.06 -6.60 -12.10
C LEU A 185 9.61 -5.49 -13.07
N TYR A 186 9.64 -4.24 -12.60
CA TYR A 186 9.20 -3.07 -13.37
C TYR A 186 10.37 -2.39 -14.08
N ALA A 187 10.08 -1.87 -15.28
CA ALA A 187 10.93 -0.85 -15.87
C ALA A 187 10.67 0.52 -15.21
N THR A 188 11.62 1.45 -15.35
CA THR A 188 11.50 2.82 -14.85
C THR A 188 11.53 3.86 -15.97
N ASP A 189 10.90 5.01 -15.74
CA ASP A 189 10.97 6.18 -16.61
C ASP A 189 12.16 7.10 -16.28
N ASP A 190 12.27 8.22 -16.99
CA ASP A 190 13.31 9.23 -16.79
C ASP A 190 13.24 9.93 -15.41
N ASN A 191 12.10 9.82 -14.70
CA ASN A 191 11.91 10.32 -13.35
C ASN A 191 12.18 9.26 -12.28
N LEU A 192 12.71 8.11 -12.67
CA LEU A 192 12.95 6.95 -11.79
C LEU A 192 11.65 6.44 -11.14
N GLN A 193 10.51 6.56 -11.82
CA GLN A 193 9.24 5.99 -11.38
C GLN A 193 8.96 4.68 -12.13
N PRO A 194 8.34 3.67 -11.48
CA PRO A 194 8.00 2.43 -12.16
C PRO A 194 6.93 2.66 -13.23
N THR A 195 7.03 1.89 -14.32
CA THR A 195 6.14 1.97 -15.48
C THR A 195 5.36 0.66 -15.64
N ASN A 196 5.80 -0.22 -16.53
CA ASN A 196 5.19 -1.53 -16.77
C ASN A 196 6.10 -2.66 -16.28
N ILE A 197 5.47 -3.79 -15.96
CA ILE A 197 6.17 -5.05 -15.72
C ILE A 197 6.86 -5.45 -17.03
N VAL A 198 8.17 -5.73 -16.97
CA VAL A 198 8.96 -6.21 -18.11
C VAL A 198 9.49 -7.62 -17.92
N LYS A 199 9.50 -8.11 -16.68
CA LYS A 199 9.88 -9.49 -16.35
C LYS A 199 8.98 -10.03 -15.25
N SER A 200 8.56 -11.29 -15.40
CA SER A 200 7.74 -11.99 -14.41
C SER A 200 8.36 -13.35 -14.15
N LEU A 201 8.79 -13.58 -12.91
CA LEU A 201 9.50 -14.78 -12.49
C LEU A 201 8.54 -15.69 -11.72
N VAL A 202 8.22 -16.85 -12.30
CA VAL A 202 7.40 -17.87 -11.65
C VAL A 202 8.25 -18.57 -10.56
N PRO A 203 7.79 -18.61 -9.30
CA PRO A 203 8.55 -19.26 -8.24
C PRO A 203 8.64 -20.76 -8.50
N SER A 204 9.76 -21.37 -8.14
CA SER A 204 9.95 -22.83 -8.26
C SER A 204 10.76 -23.34 -7.07
N LEU A 205 10.49 -24.58 -6.66
CA LEU A 205 11.14 -25.19 -5.50
C LEU A 205 12.67 -25.07 -5.57
N ASN A 206 13.28 -24.68 -4.46
CA ASN A 206 14.74 -24.59 -4.30
C ASN A 206 15.43 -23.62 -5.28
N THR A 207 14.71 -22.59 -5.72
CA THR A 207 15.27 -21.51 -6.53
C THR A 207 15.47 -20.27 -5.66
N LEU A 208 16.70 -19.75 -5.66
CA LEU A 208 17.03 -18.47 -5.07
C LEU A 208 16.99 -17.39 -6.15
N VAL A 209 16.32 -16.27 -5.88
CA VAL A 209 16.43 -15.04 -6.66
C VAL A 209 17.06 -13.97 -5.78
N LEU A 210 17.97 -13.17 -6.32
CA LEU A 210 18.57 -12.04 -5.63
C LEU A 210 18.73 -10.85 -6.58
N PHE A 211 18.66 -9.64 -6.05
CA PHE A 211 18.87 -8.41 -6.83
C PHE A 211 19.43 -7.30 -5.94
N GLU A 212 20.12 -6.34 -6.57
CA GLU A 212 20.63 -5.18 -5.85
C GLU A 212 19.48 -4.23 -5.53
N VAL A 213 19.41 -3.79 -4.27
CA VAL A 213 18.46 -2.76 -3.83
C VAL A 213 18.96 -1.42 -4.36
N SER A 214 18.10 -0.68 -5.06
CA SER A 214 18.42 0.59 -5.70
C SER A 214 17.15 1.43 -5.91
N PRO A 215 17.31 2.73 -6.25
CA PRO A 215 16.16 3.60 -6.57
C PRO A 215 15.33 3.19 -7.80
N VAL A 216 15.70 2.09 -8.47
CA VAL A 216 15.01 1.58 -9.65
C VAL A 216 14.67 0.09 -9.54
N SER A 217 14.93 -0.56 -8.40
CA SER A 217 14.65 -2.00 -8.19
C SER A 217 13.18 -2.29 -7.88
N PHE A 218 12.27 -1.62 -8.59
CA PHE A 218 10.84 -1.76 -8.39
C PHE A 218 10.35 -3.16 -8.76
N HIS A 219 9.66 -3.80 -7.84
CA HIS A 219 9.13 -5.15 -7.99
C HIS A 219 7.87 -5.37 -7.16
N GLN A 220 7.15 -6.45 -7.44
CA GLN A 220 6.00 -6.89 -6.66
C GLN A 220 5.95 -8.42 -6.58
N VAL A 221 5.19 -8.95 -5.61
CA VAL A 221 4.66 -10.31 -5.66
C VAL A 221 3.22 -10.23 -6.14
N SER A 222 2.96 -10.70 -7.36
CA SER A 222 1.59 -10.71 -7.90
C SER A 222 0.65 -11.52 -7.03
N GLU A 223 -0.64 -11.21 -7.10
CA GLU A 223 -1.65 -11.90 -6.31
C GLU A 223 -1.57 -13.41 -6.52
N VAL A 224 -1.64 -14.19 -5.43
CA VAL A 224 -1.78 -15.65 -5.53
C VAL A 224 -3.22 -15.99 -5.89
N LEU A 225 -3.39 -16.63 -7.05
CA LEU A 225 -4.68 -17.00 -7.62
C LEU A 225 -5.06 -18.46 -7.31
N SER A 226 -4.08 -19.28 -6.93
CA SER A 226 -4.32 -20.66 -6.51
C SER A 226 -5.07 -20.69 -5.18
N ARG A 227 -6.13 -21.52 -5.11
CA ARG A 227 -6.96 -21.69 -3.91
C ARG A 227 -6.46 -22.76 -2.95
N ASP A 228 -5.60 -23.65 -3.43
CA ASP A 228 -5.20 -24.89 -2.76
C ASP A 228 -3.69 -24.99 -2.51
N LYS A 229 -2.88 -24.14 -3.17
CA LYS A 229 -1.43 -24.09 -2.97
C LYS A 229 -1.03 -22.93 -2.05
N CYS A 230 0.10 -23.13 -1.36
CA CYS A 230 0.73 -22.12 -0.52
C CYS A 230 2.09 -21.75 -1.11
N ARG A 231 2.29 -20.46 -1.42
CA ARG A 231 3.59 -19.93 -1.83
C ARG A 231 4.43 -19.65 -0.59
N LEU A 232 5.28 -20.61 -0.23
CA LEU A 232 6.23 -20.49 0.87
C LEU A 232 7.57 -19.97 0.36
N SER A 233 8.11 -18.94 1.01
CA SER A 233 9.44 -18.42 0.70
C SER A 233 10.17 -17.94 1.94
N LEU A 234 11.49 -18.04 1.92
CA LEU A 234 12.35 -17.31 2.82
C LEU A 234 12.87 -16.07 2.11
N SER A 235 12.76 -14.90 2.71
CA SER A 235 13.26 -13.66 2.13
C SER A 235 13.95 -12.79 3.17
N GLY A 236 14.82 -11.93 2.70
CA GLY A 236 15.56 -11.00 3.53
C GLY A 236 16.57 -10.20 2.74
N TRP A 237 17.47 -9.54 3.47
CA TRP A 237 18.46 -8.65 2.88
C TRP A 237 19.87 -8.93 3.41
N PHE A 238 20.85 -8.81 2.52
CA PHE A 238 22.22 -8.56 2.94
C PHE A 238 22.41 -7.06 3.12
N HIS A 239 22.93 -6.69 4.28
CA HIS A 239 23.20 -5.32 4.65
C HIS A 239 24.60 -4.88 4.22
N GLY A 240 24.82 -3.60 4.03
CA GLY A 240 26.10 -3.04 3.60
C GLY A 240 26.09 -1.51 3.56
N PRO A 241 27.11 -0.88 2.93
CA PRO A 241 27.24 0.58 2.88
C PRO A 241 26.02 1.24 2.26
N THR A 242 25.48 2.27 2.92
CA THR A 242 24.32 3.05 2.45
C THR A 242 24.56 3.61 1.05
N LEU A 243 23.54 3.50 0.19
CA LEU A 243 23.55 4.09 -1.15
C LEU A 243 23.14 5.57 -1.09
N GLU A 244 23.83 6.42 -1.86
CA GLU A 244 23.36 7.79 -2.10
C GLU A 244 22.03 7.76 -2.84
N ARG A 245 21.05 8.48 -2.31
CA ARG A 245 19.69 8.51 -2.86
C ARG A 245 19.49 9.75 -3.71
N PRO A 246 18.93 9.63 -4.92
CA PRO A 246 18.56 10.79 -5.71
C PRO A 246 17.44 11.56 -4.99
N THR A 247 17.33 12.85 -5.32
CA THR A 247 16.17 13.63 -4.86
C THR A 247 14.90 12.99 -5.39
N ARG A 248 13.93 12.78 -4.49
CA ARG A 248 12.67 12.16 -4.86
C ARG A 248 11.93 12.98 -5.90
N TYR A 249 11.33 12.28 -6.86
CA TYR A 249 10.46 12.90 -7.84
C TYR A 249 9.20 13.46 -7.16
N ILE A 250 8.89 14.70 -7.49
CA ILE A 250 7.75 15.44 -6.96
C ILE A 250 6.71 15.52 -8.08
N GLU A 251 5.58 14.80 -7.93
CA GLU A 251 4.49 14.85 -8.92
C GLU A 251 3.88 16.26 -9.00
N PRO A 252 3.48 16.73 -10.19
CA PRO A 252 2.70 17.94 -10.35
C PRO A 252 1.46 17.92 -9.46
N GLN A 253 1.13 19.05 -8.84
CA GLN A 253 -0.10 19.17 -8.06
C GLN A 253 -1.32 19.05 -8.97
N ILE A 254 -2.35 18.39 -8.47
CA ILE A 254 -3.65 18.31 -9.14
C ILE A 254 -4.23 19.73 -9.15
N GLN A 255 -4.69 20.16 -10.32
CA GLN A 255 -5.34 21.46 -10.46
C GLN A 255 -6.62 21.49 -9.63
N ARG A 256 -6.73 22.47 -8.74
CA ARG A 256 -7.94 22.77 -7.97
C ARG A 256 -8.71 23.88 -8.65
N ASN A 257 -10.04 23.81 -8.63
CA ASN A 257 -10.91 24.77 -9.28
C ASN A 257 -11.95 25.30 -8.28
N PRO A 258 -12.34 26.58 -8.36
CA PRO A 258 -13.46 27.10 -7.57
C PRO A 258 -14.77 26.47 -8.06
N HIS A 259 -15.83 26.65 -7.26
CA HIS A 259 -17.17 26.17 -7.60
C HIS A 259 -17.67 26.71 -8.96
N LEU A 260 -18.52 25.93 -9.64
CA LEU A 260 -19.24 26.37 -10.83
C LEU A 260 -20.47 27.19 -10.43
N PRO A 261 -20.77 28.32 -11.09
CA PRO A 261 -21.90 29.18 -10.73
C PRO A 261 -23.23 28.54 -11.16
N ARG A 262 -23.75 27.66 -10.29
CA ARG A 262 -24.98 26.88 -10.45
C ARG A 262 -25.78 26.97 -9.17
N ASP A 263 -27.06 27.28 -9.29
CA ASP A 263 -27.95 27.56 -8.16
C ASP A 263 -28.60 26.31 -7.56
N GLU A 264 -29.44 26.51 -6.54
CA GLU A 264 -30.15 25.47 -5.79
C GLU A 264 -31.09 24.60 -6.64
N THR A 265 -31.46 25.02 -7.86
CA THR A 265 -32.32 24.20 -8.74
C THR A 265 -31.66 22.86 -9.06
N LEU A 266 -30.33 22.84 -9.13
CA LEU A 266 -29.56 21.62 -9.34
C LEU A 266 -29.65 20.68 -8.13
N LEU A 267 -29.64 21.19 -6.90
CA LEU A 267 -29.84 20.38 -5.71
C LEU A 267 -31.24 19.77 -5.70
N LEU A 268 -32.26 20.58 -5.99
CA LEU A 268 -33.66 20.14 -6.06
C LEU A 268 -33.90 19.10 -7.16
N GLU A 269 -33.12 19.10 -8.24
CA GLU A 269 -33.20 18.10 -9.29
C GLU A 269 -32.57 16.77 -8.86
N TRP A 270 -31.41 16.79 -8.20
CA TRP A 270 -30.57 15.61 -8.01
C TRP A 270 -30.62 14.97 -6.62
N ILE A 271 -30.71 15.78 -5.57
CA ILE A 271 -30.53 15.34 -4.18
C ILE A 271 -31.84 14.81 -3.61
N ASN A 272 -31.75 13.75 -2.80
CA ASN A 272 -32.87 13.25 -2.02
C ASN A 272 -33.38 14.36 -1.08
N PRO A 273 -34.67 14.74 -1.13
CA PRO A 273 -35.20 15.90 -0.42
C PRO A 273 -34.98 15.89 1.11
N ILE A 274 -34.76 14.73 1.73
CA ILE A 274 -34.46 14.65 3.17
C ILE A 274 -33.19 15.44 3.52
N TYR A 275 -32.19 15.45 2.63
CA TYR A 275 -30.92 16.14 2.81
C TYR A 275 -30.99 17.64 2.53
N LEU A 276 -32.13 18.13 2.03
CA LEU A 276 -32.40 19.54 1.81
C LEU A 276 -33.24 20.16 2.94
N ASP A 277 -33.68 19.35 3.90
CA ASP A 277 -34.36 19.83 5.10
C ASP A 277 -33.35 20.43 6.09
N ILE A 278 -33.57 21.68 6.48
CA ILE A 278 -32.63 22.44 7.33
C ILE A 278 -32.47 21.79 8.71
N ALA A 279 -33.56 21.28 9.31
CA ALA A 279 -33.49 20.64 10.62
C ALA A 279 -32.80 19.27 10.56
N TYR A 280 -32.75 18.64 9.39
CA TYR A 280 -31.96 17.44 9.16
C TYR A 280 -30.48 17.75 8.88
N GLN A 281 -30.19 18.84 8.16
CA GLN A 281 -28.82 19.36 7.97
C GLN A 281 -28.14 19.66 9.31
N GLU A 282 -28.85 20.31 10.25
CA GLU A 282 -28.32 20.61 11.59
C GLU A 282 -27.88 19.33 12.33
N LYS A 283 -28.65 18.24 12.22
CA LYS A 283 -28.29 16.95 12.84
C LYS A 283 -27.11 16.28 12.16
N ILE A 284 -27.02 16.40 10.83
CA ILE A 284 -25.87 15.91 10.05
C ILE A 284 -24.61 16.64 10.48
N GLN A 285 -24.70 17.96 10.67
CA GLN A 285 -23.59 18.77 11.14
C GLN A 285 -23.17 18.39 12.57
N GLU A 286 -24.11 18.24 13.50
CA GLU A 286 -23.82 17.77 14.87
C GLU A 286 -23.07 16.42 14.86
N GLU A 287 -23.55 15.44 14.08
CA GLU A 287 -22.91 14.14 13.96
C GLU A 287 -21.51 14.23 13.32
N PHE A 288 -21.36 15.06 12.28
CA PHE A 288 -20.09 15.26 11.60
C PHE A 288 -19.06 15.99 12.48
N GLU A 289 -19.46 16.97 13.28
CA GLU A 289 -18.56 17.66 14.21
C GLU A 289 -18.02 16.72 15.29
N ASP A 290 -18.82 15.74 15.72
CA ASP A 290 -18.43 14.75 16.74
C ASP A 290 -17.43 13.70 16.21
N SER A 291 -17.56 13.25 14.96
CA SER A 291 -16.79 12.13 14.40
C SER A 291 -15.83 12.50 13.26
N SER A 292 -15.97 13.70 12.68
CA SER A 292 -15.32 14.14 11.43
C SER A 292 -15.59 13.24 10.21
N GLU A 293 -16.65 12.42 10.27
CA GLU A 293 -17.06 11.52 9.19
C GLU A 293 -18.57 11.28 9.20
N ILE A 294 -19.17 11.12 8.02
CA ILE A 294 -20.57 10.69 7.91
C ILE A 294 -20.84 9.96 6.61
N GLN A 295 -21.82 9.04 6.64
CA GLN A 295 -22.29 8.32 5.46
C GLN A 295 -23.80 8.51 5.24
N LEU A 296 -24.16 9.21 4.16
CA LEU A 296 -25.51 9.60 3.80
C LEU A 296 -26.08 8.65 2.73
N LYS A 297 -26.98 7.75 3.13
CA LYS A 297 -27.57 6.73 2.24
C LYS A 297 -28.65 7.29 1.32
N ASP A 298 -28.83 6.65 0.17
CA ASP A 298 -29.82 7.08 -0.83
C ASP A 298 -29.70 8.59 -1.16
N PHE A 299 -28.46 9.06 -1.31
CA PHE A 299 -28.13 10.49 -1.39
C PHE A 299 -28.70 11.16 -2.64
N LEU A 300 -28.51 10.54 -3.80
CA LEU A 300 -29.18 10.96 -5.03
C LEU A 300 -30.58 10.39 -5.08
N LYS A 301 -31.49 11.10 -5.75
CA LYS A 301 -32.79 10.52 -6.12
C LYS A 301 -32.59 9.25 -6.95
N GLU A 302 -33.39 8.22 -6.68
CA GLU A 302 -33.29 6.90 -7.32
C GLU A 302 -33.26 6.98 -8.85
N GLU A 303 -34.06 7.86 -9.46
CA GLU A 303 -34.08 8.06 -10.90
C GLU A 303 -32.73 8.53 -11.46
N LYS A 304 -32.11 9.52 -10.81
CA LYS A 304 -30.80 10.07 -11.20
C LYS A 304 -29.67 9.08 -10.94
N PHE A 305 -29.71 8.38 -9.80
CA PHE A 305 -28.75 7.34 -9.48
C PHE A 305 -28.72 6.25 -10.56
N ARG A 306 -29.89 5.75 -10.99
CA ARG A 306 -29.99 4.72 -12.04
C ARG A 306 -29.49 5.23 -13.40
N GLU A 307 -29.84 6.45 -13.79
CA GLU A 307 -29.37 7.06 -15.05
C GLU A 307 -27.84 7.16 -15.10
N VAL A 308 -27.21 7.57 -14.00
CA VAL A 308 -25.74 7.64 -13.90
C VAL A 308 -25.14 6.24 -13.92
N ALA A 309 -25.67 5.30 -13.12
CA ALA A 309 -25.20 3.92 -13.05
C ALA A 309 -25.20 3.23 -14.43
N GLU A 310 -26.25 3.41 -15.23
CA GLU A 310 -26.34 2.84 -16.58
C GLU A 310 -25.30 3.44 -17.53
N ALA A 311 -25.09 4.76 -17.46
CA ALA A 311 -24.20 5.48 -18.35
C ALA A 311 -22.70 5.30 -18.04
N LEU A 312 -22.33 4.98 -16.80
CA LEU A 312 -20.93 4.71 -16.40
C LEU A 312 -20.31 3.56 -17.22
N SER A 313 -21.12 2.58 -17.66
CA SER A 313 -20.67 1.49 -18.52
C SER A 313 -20.26 1.90 -19.94
N GLN A 314 -20.60 3.12 -20.36
CA GLN A 314 -20.39 3.65 -21.72
C GLN A 314 -19.11 4.50 -21.82
N ILE A 315 -18.43 4.73 -20.70
CA ILE A 315 -17.24 5.57 -20.63
C ILE A 315 -16.01 4.83 -21.18
N GLN A 316 -15.15 5.56 -21.88
CA GLN A 316 -13.80 5.10 -22.17
C GLN A 316 -12.87 5.47 -21.00
N TRP A 317 -12.29 4.45 -20.40
CA TRP A 317 -11.44 4.59 -19.23
C TRP A 317 -9.96 4.60 -19.58
N THR A 318 -9.15 5.29 -18.77
CA THR A 318 -7.69 5.29 -18.87
C THR A 318 -7.06 4.84 -17.57
N ARG A 319 -6.04 3.98 -17.64
CA ARG A 319 -5.31 3.52 -16.46
C ARG A 319 -4.47 4.66 -15.89
N ARG A 320 -4.59 4.92 -14.58
CA ARG A 320 -3.81 5.91 -13.83
C ARG A 320 -2.72 5.21 -13.01
N GLY A 321 -1.50 5.75 -13.07
CA GLY A 321 -0.30 5.28 -12.37
C GLY A 321 0.41 6.40 -11.59
N PRO A 322 1.70 6.23 -11.24
CA PRO A 322 2.53 5.03 -11.43
C PRO A 322 2.22 3.90 -10.42
N PRO A 323 2.61 2.64 -10.68
CA PRO A 323 2.22 1.47 -9.87
C PRO A 323 2.67 1.48 -8.41
N ASN A 324 3.72 2.22 -8.04
CA ASN A 324 4.14 2.40 -6.63
C ASN A 324 3.28 3.43 -5.87
N LYS A 325 2.24 3.98 -6.50
CA LYS A 325 1.36 4.99 -5.89
C LYS A 325 -0.10 4.65 -6.11
N ARG A 326 -0.45 4.23 -7.32
CA ARG A 326 -1.84 3.96 -7.70
C ARG A 326 -1.93 3.11 -8.95
N CYS A 327 -3.02 2.38 -9.05
CA CYS A 327 -3.36 1.57 -10.20
C CYS A 327 -4.88 1.47 -10.27
N TYR A 328 -5.54 2.33 -11.02
CA TYR A 328 -7.00 2.28 -11.21
C TYR A 328 -7.37 2.93 -12.54
N GLU A 329 -8.66 2.93 -12.88
CA GLU A 329 -9.16 3.52 -14.12
C GLU A 329 -9.86 4.84 -13.84
N VAL A 330 -9.63 5.85 -14.69
CA VAL A 330 -10.21 7.19 -14.56
C VAL A 330 -10.87 7.62 -15.87
N ALA A 331 -11.98 8.33 -15.78
CA ALA A 331 -12.66 8.90 -16.94
C ALA A 331 -12.06 10.25 -17.34
N SER A 332 -12.08 10.58 -18.63
CA SER A 332 -11.85 11.96 -19.06
C SER A 332 -13.13 12.78 -18.89
N VAL A 333 -13.02 13.89 -18.14
CA VAL A 333 -14.14 14.81 -17.88
C VAL A 333 -14.71 15.40 -19.17
N HIS A 334 -13.90 15.54 -20.22
CA HIS A 334 -14.33 16.09 -21.52
C HIS A 334 -15.18 15.13 -22.37
N SER A 335 -15.28 13.86 -21.98
CA SER A 335 -15.98 12.81 -22.74
C SER A 335 -17.06 12.10 -21.91
N LEU A 336 -17.49 12.70 -20.80
CA LEU A 336 -18.52 12.11 -19.95
C LEU A 336 -19.89 12.10 -20.66
N PRO A 337 -20.66 11.00 -20.56
CA PRO A 337 -22.07 10.99 -20.94
C PRO A 337 -22.87 12.08 -20.21
N GLN A 338 -23.97 12.55 -20.80
CA GLN A 338 -24.70 13.73 -20.31
C GLN A 338 -25.13 13.62 -18.83
N CYS A 339 -25.68 12.49 -18.39
CA CYS A 339 -26.08 12.32 -16.98
C CYS A 339 -24.87 12.25 -16.03
N VAL A 340 -23.77 11.61 -16.43
CA VAL A 340 -22.52 11.56 -15.64
C VAL A 340 -21.91 12.96 -15.53
N SER A 341 -21.93 13.73 -16.62
CA SER A 341 -21.53 15.14 -16.62
C SER A 341 -22.44 16.00 -15.73
N GLY A 342 -23.74 15.72 -15.69
CA GLY A 342 -24.68 16.39 -14.79
C GLY A 342 -24.37 16.12 -13.31
N CYS A 343 -24.07 14.87 -12.96
CA CYS A 343 -23.64 14.50 -11.61
C CYS A 343 -22.28 15.13 -11.25
N TRP A 344 -21.35 15.21 -12.20
CA TRP A 344 -20.09 15.93 -12.03
C TRP A 344 -20.32 17.43 -11.76
N GLU A 345 -21.18 18.07 -12.56
CA GLU A 345 -21.54 19.48 -12.38
C GLU A 345 -22.21 19.74 -11.03
N LEU A 346 -23.06 18.81 -10.55
CA LEU A 346 -23.65 18.86 -9.22
C LEU A 346 -22.58 18.93 -8.13
N LEU A 347 -21.67 17.96 -8.07
CA LEU A 347 -20.64 17.89 -7.02
C LEU A 347 -19.65 19.07 -7.10
N HIS A 348 -19.55 19.73 -8.25
CA HIS A 348 -18.69 20.89 -8.48
C HIS A 348 -19.42 22.25 -8.37
N SER A 349 -20.73 22.25 -8.09
CA SER A 349 -21.57 23.46 -8.11
C SER A 349 -21.45 24.32 -6.85
N GLU A 350 -21.68 25.63 -7.00
CA GLU A 350 -21.78 26.61 -5.90
C GLU A 350 -22.78 26.17 -4.83
N ALA A 351 -23.98 25.75 -5.26
CA ALA A 351 -25.01 25.27 -4.35
C ALA A 351 -24.56 24.03 -3.57
N PHE A 352 -23.77 23.14 -4.17
CA PHE A 352 -23.27 21.96 -3.47
C PHE A 352 -22.15 22.30 -2.49
N PHE A 353 -21.27 23.26 -2.79
CA PHE A 353 -20.30 23.77 -1.82
C PHE A 353 -21.00 24.33 -0.59
N LEU A 354 -22.08 25.12 -0.76
CA LEU A 354 -22.89 25.60 0.35
C LEU A 354 -23.57 24.47 1.12
N LEU A 355 -24.09 23.45 0.44
CA LEU A 355 -24.68 22.29 1.08
C LEU A 355 -23.66 21.53 1.94
N LEU A 356 -22.43 21.34 1.46
CA LEU A 356 -21.36 20.71 2.22
C LEU A 356 -20.98 21.54 3.45
N SER A 357 -20.93 22.87 3.34
CA SER A 357 -20.74 23.73 4.50
C SER A 357 -21.80 23.48 5.57
N ASN A 358 -23.08 23.39 5.17
CA ASN A 358 -24.18 23.11 6.10
C ASN A 358 -24.11 21.71 6.72
N PHE A 359 -23.48 20.74 6.06
CA PHE A 359 -23.32 19.39 6.61
C PHE A 359 -22.13 19.25 7.54
N THR A 360 -21.14 20.14 7.45
CA THR A 360 -19.82 19.90 8.05
C THR A 360 -19.33 21.01 8.96
N GLY A 361 -19.99 22.16 8.96
CA GLY A 361 -19.51 23.38 9.62
C GLY A 361 -18.34 24.05 8.89
N LEU A 362 -17.71 23.39 7.91
CA LEU A 362 -16.59 23.94 7.16
C LEU A 362 -17.03 25.10 6.27
N ARG A 363 -16.13 26.06 6.07
CA ARG A 363 -16.38 27.26 5.30
C ARG A 363 -16.05 27.08 3.82
N LEU A 364 -16.81 26.20 3.17
CA LEU A 364 -16.69 25.96 1.72
C LEU A 364 -17.46 26.98 0.87
N HIS A 365 -18.14 27.95 1.49
CA HIS A 365 -18.90 28.96 0.76
C HIS A 365 -18.90 30.31 1.49
N PHE A 366 -18.91 31.42 0.75
CA PHE A 366 -18.83 32.78 1.32
C PHE A 366 -20.09 33.24 2.06
N LEU A 367 -21.20 32.52 1.92
CA LEU A 367 -22.45 32.80 2.65
C LEU A 367 -22.49 32.16 4.05
N CYS A 368 -21.51 31.31 4.38
CA CYS A 368 -21.42 30.70 5.70
C CYS A 368 -20.88 31.74 6.71
N PRO A 369 -21.47 31.83 7.92
CA PRO A 369 -20.96 32.70 8.99
C PRO A 369 -19.48 32.40 9.28
N ALA A 370 -18.72 33.42 9.70
CA ALA A 370 -17.41 33.18 10.26
C ALA A 370 -17.58 32.66 11.71
N ASP A 371 -16.81 31.66 12.12
CA ASP A 371 -16.74 31.27 13.51
C ASP A 371 -16.20 32.45 14.32
N ASP A 372 -16.97 32.92 15.30
CA ASP A 372 -16.59 34.00 16.22
C ASP A 372 -15.53 33.53 17.25
N ASP A 373 -14.98 32.31 17.11
CA ASP A 373 -14.02 31.67 18.02
C ASP A 373 -12.54 31.92 17.63
N GLU A 374 -12.19 33.13 17.15
CA GLU A 374 -10.82 33.60 17.36
C GLU A 374 -10.66 33.90 18.86
N GLU A 375 -10.16 32.91 19.62
CA GLU A 375 -9.74 33.08 21.02
C GLU A 375 -9.07 34.45 21.19
N GLU A 376 -9.69 35.33 21.98
CA GLU A 376 -9.07 36.55 22.47
C GLU A 376 -7.76 36.15 23.14
N THR A 377 -6.63 36.27 22.43
CA THR A 377 -5.32 36.25 23.06
C THR A 377 -5.31 37.40 24.05
N GLU A 378 -5.54 37.10 25.32
CA GLU A 378 -5.49 38.04 26.43
C GLU A 378 -4.15 38.80 26.34
N GLY A 379 -4.23 40.02 25.81
CA GLY A 379 -3.14 40.96 25.80
C GLY A 379 -2.76 41.26 27.24
N ASN A 380 -1.62 40.72 27.65
CA ASN A 380 -1.01 40.90 28.95
C ASN A 380 -0.86 42.41 29.25
N ILE A 381 -1.81 43.00 30.00
CA ILE A 381 -1.74 44.39 30.47
C ILE A 381 -0.70 44.46 31.58
N GLY A 382 0.56 44.63 31.18
CA GLY A 382 1.67 44.98 32.06
C GLY A 382 1.88 46.50 32.10
N ASP A 383 1.35 47.13 33.15
CA ASP A 383 1.59 48.51 33.55
C ASP A 383 3.05 48.98 33.40
N LYS A 384 3.31 49.99 32.55
CA LYS A 384 4.39 50.97 32.77
C LYS A 384 3.97 52.39 32.33
N LYS A 385 3.84 53.26 33.32
CA LYS A 385 3.64 54.72 33.19
C LYS A 385 4.93 55.46 32.79
N ALA A 386 4.71 56.63 32.16
CA ALA A 386 5.57 57.81 31.94
C ALA A 386 6.47 57.76 30.68
N THR A 387 6.54 58.76 29.78
CA THR A 387 6.25 60.22 29.85
C THR A 387 6.27 60.84 28.43
N VAL A 388 5.23 61.64 28.09
CA VAL A 388 5.20 62.96 27.41
C VAL A 388 6.04 63.27 26.13
N SER A 389 5.27 63.62 25.08
CA SER A 389 5.46 64.67 24.03
C SER A 389 5.97 64.35 22.61
N ALA A 390 5.01 64.44 21.68
CA ALA A 390 4.98 65.19 20.41
C ALA A 390 6.09 64.98 19.35
N ASN A 391 5.73 64.30 18.25
CA ASN A 391 5.57 64.94 16.94
C ASN A 391 4.91 63.99 15.94
N GLY A 392 3.97 64.52 15.17
CA GLY A 392 3.20 63.78 14.18
C GLY A 392 3.99 63.41 12.94
N SER A 393 3.75 62.19 12.45
CA SER A 393 3.91 61.79 11.06
C SER A 393 2.92 60.66 10.82
N GLU A 394 1.96 60.89 9.92
CA GLU A 394 0.94 59.95 9.49
C GLU A 394 1.59 58.67 8.95
N SER A 395 1.39 57.55 9.64
CA SER A 395 1.55 56.22 9.07
C SER A 395 0.18 55.56 9.05
N SER A 396 -0.34 55.39 7.84
CA SER A 396 -1.55 54.64 7.52
C SER A 396 -1.53 53.26 8.19
N ASN A 397 -2.34 53.07 9.22
CA ASN A 397 -2.73 51.75 9.70
C ASN A 397 -3.74 51.17 8.70
N THR A 398 -3.24 50.53 7.65
CA THR A 398 -4.00 49.50 6.95
C THR A 398 -3.94 48.24 7.81
N SER A 399 -5.01 48.02 8.58
CA SER A 399 -5.36 46.69 9.05
C SER A 399 -5.38 45.74 7.85
N GLN A 400 -4.44 44.81 7.79
CA GLN A 400 -4.52 43.68 6.87
C GLN A 400 -5.73 42.86 7.30
N GLU A 401 -6.89 43.09 6.67
CA GLU A 401 -7.94 42.08 6.61
C GLU A 401 -7.29 40.83 6.01
N LYS A 402 -7.27 39.71 6.75
CA LYS A 402 -6.89 38.40 6.19
C LYS A 402 -7.80 38.18 4.98
N GLU A 403 -7.23 38.21 3.77
CA GLU A 403 -7.97 37.81 2.57
C GLU A 403 -8.54 36.42 2.81
N LEU A 404 -9.86 36.31 2.70
CA LEU A 404 -10.57 35.06 2.86
C LEU A 404 -10.14 34.11 1.73
N SER A 405 -9.70 32.90 2.09
CA SER A 405 -9.37 31.87 1.10
C SER A 405 -10.60 31.63 0.21
N THR A 406 -10.36 31.40 -1.09
CA THR A 406 -11.42 31.01 -2.02
C THR A 406 -11.55 29.50 -1.98
N PRO A 407 -12.69 28.93 -1.57
CA PRO A 407 -12.87 27.50 -1.55
C PRO A 407 -12.70 26.89 -2.93
N VAL A 408 -12.02 25.75 -2.98
CA VAL A 408 -11.73 25.03 -4.22
C VAL A 408 -11.95 23.54 -4.06
N CYS A 409 -12.13 22.83 -5.16
CA CYS A 409 -12.14 21.38 -5.16
C CYS A 409 -11.33 20.79 -6.31
N CYS A 410 -11.02 19.51 -6.21
CA CYS A 410 -10.65 18.67 -7.33
C CYS A 410 -11.43 17.37 -7.25
N GLY A 411 -11.64 16.71 -8.39
CA GLY A 411 -12.39 15.47 -8.43
C GLY A 411 -11.96 14.55 -9.56
N GLU A 412 -12.46 13.34 -9.53
CA GLU A 412 -12.34 12.35 -10.58
C GLU A 412 -13.52 11.37 -10.57
N VAL A 413 -13.83 10.81 -11.74
CA VAL A 413 -14.75 9.66 -11.86
C VAL A 413 -13.87 8.43 -12.06
N ARG A 414 -13.97 7.47 -11.15
CA ARG A 414 -13.06 6.32 -11.07
C ARG A 414 -13.81 5.01 -11.33
N GLN A 415 -13.07 4.03 -11.83
CA GLN A 415 -13.48 2.65 -11.93
C GLN A 415 -12.51 1.75 -11.15
N TRP A 416 -13.10 0.86 -10.35
CA TRP A 416 -12.40 -0.10 -9.50
C TRP A 416 -12.76 -1.52 -9.93
N SER A 417 -11.75 -2.33 -10.19
CA SER A 417 -11.89 -3.73 -10.58
C SER A 417 -10.71 -4.52 -10.02
N HIS A 418 -10.70 -5.84 -10.19
CA HIS A 418 -9.57 -6.69 -9.81
C HIS A 418 -8.21 -6.11 -10.24
N GLY A 419 -7.28 -6.05 -9.29
CA GLY A 419 -5.94 -5.46 -9.46
C GLY A 419 -5.88 -3.94 -9.27
N SER A 420 -6.99 -3.26 -8.95
CA SER A 420 -6.99 -1.83 -8.66
C SER A 420 -6.60 -1.54 -7.20
N TYR A 421 -5.88 -0.44 -6.96
CA TYR A 421 -5.43 0.01 -5.63
C TYR A 421 -4.91 1.46 -5.62
N THR A 422 -4.74 2.04 -4.43
CA THR A 422 -3.78 3.13 -4.16
C THR A 422 -2.87 2.77 -3.00
N LEU A 423 -1.73 3.45 -2.91
CA LEU A 423 -0.70 3.24 -1.89
C LEU A 423 -0.36 4.58 -1.24
N LEU A 424 -0.01 4.50 0.04
CA LEU A 424 0.58 5.61 0.76
C LEU A 424 2.01 5.83 0.25
N HIS A 425 2.40 7.09 0.11
CA HIS A 425 3.75 7.45 -0.28
C HIS A 425 4.20 8.76 0.34
N ASP A 426 5.49 8.90 0.61
CA ASP A 426 6.06 10.02 1.35
C ASP A 426 5.76 11.40 0.73
N GLY A 427 5.57 11.46 -0.60
CA GLY A 427 5.16 12.69 -1.28
C GLY A 427 3.75 13.16 -0.95
N GLU A 428 2.84 12.26 -0.55
CA GLU A 428 1.48 12.58 -0.11
C GLU A 428 1.50 13.01 1.35
N ALA A 429 2.20 12.26 2.21
CA ALA A 429 2.40 12.63 3.62
C ALA A 429 3.01 14.04 3.77
N ALA A 430 4.04 14.37 2.99
CA ALA A 430 4.65 15.70 3.01
C ALA A 430 3.74 16.83 2.51
N ARG A 431 2.62 16.49 1.86
CA ARG A 431 1.63 17.43 1.31
C ARG A 431 0.27 17.32 2.00
N ALA A 432 0.19 16.55 3.09
CA ALA A 432 -1.04 16.41 3.84
C ALA A 432 -1.50 17.79 4.32
N GLU A 433 -2.78 18.06 4.08
CA GLU A 433 -3.42 19.35 4.30
C GLU A 433 -4.86 19.09 4.73
N TYR A 434 -5.45 20.07 5.42
CA TYR A 434 -6.86 20.03 5.78
C TYR A 434 -7.72 19.95 4.52
N ALA A 435 -8.60 18.97 4.48
CA ALA A 435 -9.44 18.71 3.31
C ALA A 435 -10.66 17.87 3.66
N LEU A 436 -11.76 18.13 2.97
CA LEU A 436 -12.98 17.31 3.04
C LEU A 436 -13.00 16.36 1.85
N ASP A 437 -12.88 15.06 2.12
CA ASP A 437 -13.00 14.02 1.12
C ASP A 437 -14.47 13.63 0.93
N LEU A 438 -14.87 13.43 -0.32
CA LEU A 438 -16.18 12.94 -0.71
C LEU A 438 -16.02 11.71 -1.60
N VAL A 439 -16.77 10.66 -1.31
CA VAL A 439 -16.87 9.46 -2.15
C VAL A 439 -18.35 9.11 -2.36
N LEU A 440 -18.76 8.97 -3.63
CA LEU A 440 -20.11 8.53 -4.02
C LEU A 440 -20.04 7.30 -4.94
N PRO A 441 -20.23 6.08 -4.41
CA PRO A 441 -20.14 4.83 -5.17
C PRO A 441 -21.37 4.48 -6.02
N PHE A 442 -21.13 3.73 -7.11
CA PHE A 442 -22.12 3.21 -8.05
C PHE A 442 -21.73 1.79 -8.53
N GLY A 443 -22.72 0.92 -8.71
CA GLY A 443 -22.52 -0.43 -9.24
C GLY A 443 -21.83 -1.39 -8.26
N CYS A 444 -21.84 -1.07 -6.96
CA CYS A 444 -21.27 -1.92 -5.90
C CYS A 444 -22.33 -2.70 -5.12
N LYS A 445 -23.56 -2.83 -5.63
CA LYS A 445 -24.55 -3.76 -5.07
C LYS A 445 -23.93 -5.15 -4.89
N ASP A 446 -24.07 -5.71 -3.68
CA ASP A 446 -23.50 -7.00 -3.23
C ASP A 446 -21.96 -7.05 -3.15
N TRP A 447 -21.25 -5.91 -3.17
CA TRP A 447 -19.80 -5.87 -3.02
C TRP A 447 -19.42 -6.22 -1.58
N GLN A 448 -18.52 -7.17 -1.41
CA GLN A 448 -18.15 -7.69 -0.10
C GLN A 448 -16.83 -7.09 0.37
N SER A 449 -16.68 -6.90 1.68
CA SER A 449 -15.46 -6.32 2.27
C SER A 449 -14.22 -7.17 1.96
N GLU A 450 -14.38 -8.49 1.83
CA GLU A 450 -13.31 -9.42 1.52
C GLU A 450 -12.73 -9.24 0.11
N PHE A 451 -13.41 -8.50 -0.77
CA PHE A 451 -12.93 -8.19 -2.12
C PHE A 451 -11.88 -7.07 -2.13
N GLY A 452 -11.77 -6.28 -1.06
CA GLY A 452 -11.02 -5.02 -1.07
C GLY A 452 -11.81 -3.89 -1.71
N GLY A 453 -11.11 -2.85 -2.18
CA GLY A 453 -11.73 -1.66 -2.80
C GLY A 453 -12.36 -0.67 -1.81
N PHE A 454 -12.31 -0.94 -0.50
CA PHE A 454 -12.67 0.03 0.51
C PHE A 454 -11.59 1.09 0.69
N THR A 455 -12.00 2.29 1.08
CA THR A 455 -11.08 3.40 1.40
C THR A 455 -10.76 3.34 2.88
N CYS A 456 -9.49 3.29 3.24
CA CYS A 456 -9.01 3.24 4.61
C CYS A 456 -8.27 4.55 4.92
N TYR A 457 -8.57 5.14 6.08
CA TYR A 457 -7.91 6.31 6.63
C TYR A 457 -7.03 5.89 7.80
N VAL A 458 -5.81 6.38 7.83
CA VAL A 458 -4.79 6.00 8.82
C VAL A 458 -4.08 7.24 9.34
N ALA A 459 -3.62 7.17 10.59
CA ALA A 459 -2.72 8.17 11.15
C ALA A 459 -1.34 8.05 10.51
N ASN A 460 -0.73 9.19 10.19
CA ASN A 460 0.59 9.27 9.59
C ASN A 460 1.65 8.78 10.59
N GLU A 461 2.60 7.98 10.12
CA GLU A 461 3.66 7.35 10.93
C GLU A 461 3.18 6.37 12.03
N GLU A 462 1.90 6.01 12.04
CA GLU A 462 1.32 5.04 12.98
C GLU A 462 0.69 3.85 12.24
N ASP A 463 0.67 2.68 12.89
CA ASP A 463 -0.03 1.48 12.39
C ASP A 463 -1.54 1.51 12.75
N GLU A 464 -2.09 2.69 13.05
CA GLU A 464 -3.48 2.87 13.53
C GLU A 464 -4.44 3.19 12.38
N GLU A 465 -5.38 2.28 12.15
CA GLU A 465 -6.53 2.49 11.28
C GLU A 465 -7.58 3.35 12.01
N LEU A 466 -7.88 4.52 11.45
CA LEU A 466 -8.83 5.48 12.02
C LEU A 466 -10.26 5.17 11.54
N LEU A 467 -10.42 4.94 10.25
CA LEU A 467 -11.72 4.74 9.61
C LEU A 467 -11.60 3.90 8.34
N THR A 468 -12.60 3.07 8.07
CA THR A 468 -12.77 2.40 6.78
C THR A 468 -14.15 2.68 6.19
N VAL A 469 -14.16 3.20 4.97
CA VAL A 469 -15.35 3.49 4.17
C VAL A 469 -15.53 2.38 3.13
N TYR A 470 -16.60 1.60 3.29
CA TYR A 470 -16.96 0.53 2.36
C TYR A 470 -17.80 1.07 1.19
N PRO A 471 -17.58 0.59 -0.06
CA PRO A 471 -18.42 0.96 -1.18
C PRO A 471 -19.87 0.50 -0.95
N GLU A 472 -20.81 1.44 -0.94
CA GLU A 472 -22.25 1.19 -0.87
C GLU A 472 -22.96 2.06 -1.91
N ASP A 473 -23.86 1.44 -2.68
CA ASP A 473 -24.54 2.10 -3.78
C ASP A 473 -25.35 3.30 -3.27
N ASN A 474 -25.16 4.45 -3.92
CA ASN A 474 -25.87 5.69 -3.61
C ASN A 474 -25.66 6.20 -2.16
N SER A 475 -24.60 5.76 -1.49
CA SER A 475 -24.21 6.26 -0.17
C SER A 475 -23.07 7.26 -0.31
N LEU A 476 -23.35 8.54 -0.02
CA LEU A 476 -22.33 9.59 -0.03
C LEU A 476 -21.56 9.58 1.28
N ALA A 477 -20.26 9.30 1.22
CA ALA A 477 -19.37 9.39 2.38
C ALA A 477 -18.63 10.73 2.36
N LEU A 478 -18.60 11.40 3.52
CA LEU A 478 -17.79 12.59 3.79
C LEU A 478 -16.81 12.27 4.92
N VAL A 479 -15.54 12.63 4.73
CA VAL A 479 -14.50 12.45 5.76
C VAL A 479 -13.61 13.68 5.78
N TYR A 480 -13.52 14.36 6.91
CA TYR A 480 -12.58 15.46 7.09
C TYR A 480 -11.22 14.90 7.51
N ARG A 481 -10.17 15.30 6.78
CA ARG A 481 -8.79 14.94 7.09
C ARG A 481 -8.02 16.16 7.56
N ASP A 482 -7.14 15.93 8.52
CA ASP A 482 -6.11 16.88 8.92
C ASP A 482 -4.77 16.59 8.22
N LYS A 483 -3.68 17.20 8.72
CA LYS A 483 -2.32 17.04 8.19
C LYS A 483 -1.65 15.73 8.61
N GLU A 484 -2.23 15.00 9.56
CA GLU A 484 -1.71 13.74 10.07
C GLU A 484 -2.55 12.56 9.59
N THR A 485 -3.60 12.79 8.81
CA THR A 485 -4.47 11.74 8.27
C THR A 485 -4.16 11.48 6.79
N LEU A 486 -3.82 10.23 6.47
CA LEU A 486 -3.65 9.75 5.10
C LEU A 486 -4.73 8.75 4.74
N ARG A 487 -4.88 8.44 3.44
CA ARG A 487 -5.84 7.45 2.98
C ARG A 487 -5.32 6.61 1.82
N PHE A 488 -5.86 5.41 1.69
CA PHE A 488 -5.64 4.57 0.52
C PHE A 488 -6.87 3.72 0.19
N VAL A 489 -6.98 3.26 -1.05
CA VAL A 489 -7.97 2.28 -1.48
C VAL A 489 -7.34 0.90 -1.53
N LYS A 490 -7.80 -0.01 -0.67
CA LYS A 490 -7.23 -1.35 -0.54
C LYS A 490 -7.33 -2.11 -1.86
N HIS A 491 -6.27 -2.86 -2.18
CA HIS A 491 -6.21 -3.75 -3.35
C HIS A 491 -7.48 -4.60 -3.55
N VAL A 492 -8.07 -4.48 -4.74
CA VAL A 492 -9.21 -5.29 -5.17
C VAL A 492 -8.72 -6.66 -5.64
N ASN A 493 -8.95 -7.69 -4.84
CA ASN A 493 -8.43 -9.03 -5.10
C ASN A 493 -9.34 -9.89 -5.99
N HIS A 494 -8.86 -11.07 -6.39
CA HIS A 494 -9.48 -11.98 -7.34
C HIS A 494 -10.84 -12.54 -6.87
N LYS A 495 -11.18 -12.50 -5.58
CA LYS A 495 -12.54 -12.88 -5.13
C LYS A 495 -13.63 -12.03 -5.76
N SER A 496 -13.34 -10.75 -6.03
CA SER A 496 -14.25 -9.85 -6.77
C SER A 496 -14.62 -10.38 -8.16
N PHE A 497 -13.71 -11.13 -8.79
CA PHE A 497 -13.89 -11.72 -10.11
C PHE A 497 -14.51 -13.12 -10.05
N SER A 498 -13.98 -14.00 -9.19
CA SER A 498 -14.36 -15.42 -9.18
C SER A 498 -15.81 -15.65 -8.78
N ASP A 499 -16.30 -14.91 -7.79
CA ASP A 499 -17.65 -15.12 -7.24
C ASP A 499 -18.72 -14.57 -8.20
N PHE A 500 -18.31 -13.64 -9.08
CA PHE A 500 -19.16 -13.06 -10.11
C PHE A 500 -19.15 -13.86 -11.42
N ALA A 501 -18.02 -14.47 -11.80
CA ALA A 501 -17.91 -15.31 -13.00
C ALA A 501 -18.81 -16.56 -12.96
N GLU A 502 -19.13 -17.06 -11.76
CA GLU A 502 -20.12 -18.14 -11.57
C GLU A 502 -21.56 -17.67 -11.88
N GLN A 503 -21.83 -16.36 -11.87
CA GLN A 503 -23.16 -15.77 -12.02
C GLN A 503 -23.35 -14.99 -13.34
N SER A 504 -22.31 -14.35 -13.90
CA SER A 504 -22.36 -13.67 -15.20
C SER A 504 -20.96 -13.49 -15.83
N LYS A 505 -20.88 -13.49 -17.18
CA LYS A 505 -19.63 -13.50 -17.96
C LYS A 505 -18.94 -12.11 -18.06
N GLY A 506 -18.66 -11.45 -16.94
CA GLY A 506 -17.96 -10.16 -16.90
C GLY A 506 -17.01 -10.03 -15.71
N CYS A 507 -16.08 -9.08 -15.75
CA CYS A 507 -15.33 -8.68 -14.56
C CYS A 507 -16.22 -7.74 -13.74
N ARG A 508 -16.37 -8.01 -12.43
CA ARG A 508 -17.12 -7.13 -11.54
C ARG A 508 -16.30 -5.86 -11.32
N ALA A 509 -16.89 -4.72 -11.64
CA ALA A 509 -16.34 -3.42 -11.34
C ALA A 509 -17.38 -2.57 -10.62
N PHE A 510 -16.92 -1.67 -9.76
CA PHE A 510 -17.73 -0.58 -9.27
C PHE A 510 -17.08 0.75 -9.66
N PHE A 511 -17.85 1.82 -9.57
CA PHE A 511 -17.44 3.15 -9.94
C PHE A 511 -17.64 4.08 -8.75
N ASP A 512 -16.94 5.20 -8.73
CA ASP A 512 -17.27 6.27 -7.81
C ASP A 512 -16.99 7.63 -8.43
N PHE A 513 -17.62 8.65 -7.84
CA PHE A 513 -17.15 10.02 -7.92
C PHE A 513 -16.35 10.29 -6.66
N SER A 514 -15.10 10.71 -6.82
CA SER A 514 -14.23 11.07 -5.70
C SER A 514 -13.84 12.52 -5.82
N PHE A 515 -14.23 13.33 -4.82
CA PHE A 515 -13.92 14.75 -4.74
C PHE A 515 -13.15 15.05 -3.45
N VAL A 516 -12.38 16.14 -3.50
CA VAL A 516 -11.69 16.70 -2.34
C VAL A 516 -11.94 18.21 -2.36
N TYR A 517 -12.47 18.73 -1.25
CA TYR A 517 -12.78 20.15 -1.07
C TYR A 517 -11.83 20.78 -0.06
N TYR A 518 -11.54 22.07 -0.26
CA TYR A 518 -10.61 22.87 0.52
C TYR A 518 -11.24 24.24 0.81
N GLU A 519 -11.06 24.75 2.03
CA GLU A 519 -11.53 26.07 2.48
C GLU A 519 -10.80 27.26 1.86
#